data_AF-A0ABD1DPV3-F1
#
_entry.id   AF-A0ABD1DPV3-F1
#
_cell.length_a   1.000
_cell.length_b   1.000
_cell.length_c   1.000
_cell.angle_alpha   90.00
_cell.angle_beta   90.00
_cell.angle_gamma   90.00
#
_symmetry.space_group_name_H-M   'P 1'
#
loop_
_entity.id
_entity.type
_entity.pdbx_description
1 polymer ?
#
loop_
_entity_poly.entity_id
_entity_poly.type
_entity_poly.pdbx_seq_one_letter_code
_entity_poly.pdbx_strand_id
1 'polypeptide(L)'
;MNKFVILLATVLVLSNIPVRPVEATVVRLFTDLLQNNVAGIPLIHKTEEFDFDPEVSKKRREMYYEQHGYRGEKAIERLGLGIDGKHRERAEHQRQRDEGHLNGLNILQP
;
A
#
# COMPACT_ATOMS: atom_id res chain seq x y z
N MET A 1 65.67 11.96 9.79
CA MET A 1 64.52 11.46 8.99
C MET A 1 63.80 12.67 8.40
N ASN A 2 63.84 12.83 7.08
CA ASN A 2 63.55 14.09 6.40
C ASN A 2 62.07 14.49 6.58
N LYS A 3 61.77 15.74 6.98
CA LYS A 3 60.38 16.24 7.18
C LYS A 3 59.50 15.97 5.95
N PHE A 4 60.12 15.96 4.77
CA PHE A 4 59.50 15.63 3.50
C PHE A 4 58.96 14.20 3.43
N VAL A 5 59.69 13.21 3.99
CA VAL A 5 59.24 11.80 4.01
C VAL A 5 58.06 11.63 4.96
N ILE A 6 58.07 12.33 6.10
CA ILE A 6 56.96 12.32 7.05
C ILE A 6 55.71 12.94 6.43
N LEU A 7 55.86 14.08 5.75
CA LEU A 7 54.77 14.76 5.05
C LEU A 7 54.19 13.89 3.92
N LEU A 8 55.07 13.27 3.12
CA LEU A 8 54.66 12.39 2.03
C LEU A 8 53.92 11.15 2.56
N ALA A 9 54.41 10.54 3.63
CA ALA A 9 53.75 9.41 4.29
C ALA A 9 52.39 9.80 4.88
N THR A 10 52.26 10.98 5.49
CA THR A 10 50.97 11.45 6.03
C THR A 10 49.94 11.69 4.92
N VAL A 11 50.35 12.31 3.82
CA VAL A 11 49.46 12.52 2.66
C VAL A 11 49.00 11.18 2.05
N LEU A 12 49.91 10.21 1.94
CA LEU A 12 49.61 8.87 1.43
C LEU A 12 48.64 8.10 2.33
N VAL A 13 48.76 8.25 3.65
CA VAL A 13 47.82 7.63 4.60
C VAL A 13 46.45 8.28 4.51
N LEU A 14 46.38 9.62 4.45
CA LEU A 14 45.11 10.35 4.39
C LEU A 14 44.36 10.10 3.08
N SER A 15 45.04 9.93 1.95
CA SER A 15 44.41 9.65 0.66
C SER A 15 43.83 8.24 0.53
N ASN A 16 44.25 7.31 1.39
CA ASN A 16 43.75 5.93 1.43
C ASN A 16 42.64 5.73 2.48
N ILE A 17 42.24 6.76 3.21
CA ILE A 17 41.09 6.68 4.10
C ILE A 17 39.84 6.73 3.22
N PRO A 18 39.00 5.68 3.18
CA PRO A 18 37.74 5.74 2.46
C PRO A 18 36.85 6.77 3.14
N VAL A 19 36.74 7.97 2.56
CA VAL A 19 35.76 8.97 2.96
C VAL A 19 34.39 8.40 2.58
N ARG A 20 33.77 7.69 3.52
CA ARG A 20 32.39 7.23 3.35
C ARG A 20 31.52 8.48 3.19
N PRO A 21 30.65 8.58 2.18
CA PRO A 21 29.84 9.78 1.96
C PRO A 21 28.93 9.99 3.16
N VAL A 22 29.30 10.94 4.02
CA VAL A 22 28.54 11.34 5.23
C VAL A 22 27.15 11.87 4.85
N GLU A 23 27.01 12.42 3.64
CA GLU A 23 25.72 12.88 3.08
C GLU A 23 24.65 11.78 3.05
N ALA A 24 25.07 10.53 2.85
CA ALA A 24 24.15 9.39 2.87
C ALA A 24 23.62 9.08 4.28
N THR A 25 24.18 9.64 5.36
CA THR A 25 23.74 9.31 6.73
C THR A 25 22.58 10.18 7.17
N VAL A 26 22.65 11.49 6.93
CA VAL A 26 21.58 12.43 7.32
C VAL A 26 20.36 12.22 6.43
N VAL A 27 20.55 12.14 5.11
CA VAL A 27 19.46 11.85 4.17
C VAL A 27 18.81 10.51 4.51
N ARG A 28 19.60 9.47 4.79
CA ARG A 28 19.10 8.16 5.21
C ARG A 28 18.31 8.21 6.51
N LEU A 29 18.77 8.96 7.51
CA LEU A 29 18.05 9.12 8.77
C LEU A 29 16.67 9.74 8.53
N PHE A 30 16.58 10.79 7.72
CA PHE A 30 15.31 11.43 7.38
C PHE A 30 14.41 10.52 6.55
N THR A 31 14.94 9.82 5.54
CA THR A 31 14.15 8.86 4.76
C THR A 31 13.66 7.70 5.62
N ASP A 32 14.50 7.17 6.51
CA ASP A 32 14.13 6.06 7.40
C ASP A 32 13.06 6.50 8.41
N LEU A 33 13.17 7.72 8.97
CA LEU A 33 12.15 8.29 9.85
C LEU A 33 10.82 8.52 9.12
N LEU A 34 10.85 9.14 7.93
CA LEU A 34 9.64 9.37 7.15
C LEU A 34 9.01 8.05 6.71
N GLN A 35 9.78 7.11 6.19
CA GLN A 35 9.29 5.82 5.74
C GLN A 35 8.67 5.02 6.89
N ASN A 36 9.32 4.96 8.05
CA ASN A 36 8.79 4.23 9.20
C ASN A 36 7.52 4.86 9.82
N ASN A 37 7.36 6.19 9.73
CA ASN A 37 6.17 6.87 10.26
C ASN A 37 5.02 6.95 9.25
N VAL A 38 5.31 7.06 7.95
CA VAL A 38 4.29 7.16 6.89
C VAL A 38 3.84 5.79 6.40
N ALA A 39 4.78 4.86 6.22
CA ALA A 39 4.51 3.53 5.65
C ALA A 39 4.61 2.39 6.69
N GLY A 40 4.99 2.71 7.93
CA GLY A 40 5.28 1.70 8.96
C GLY A 40 6.65 1.04 8.77
N ILE A 41 7.16 0.39 9.82
CA ILE A 41 8.33 -0.49 9.68
C ILE A 41 7.99 -1.56 8.63
N PRO A 42 8.85 -1.84 7.63
CA PRO A 42 8.60 -2.88 6.63
C PRO A 42 8.72 -4.27 7.28
N LEU A 43 7.73 -4.64 8.10
CA LEU A 43 7.62 -5.89 8.82
C LEU A 43 6.33 -6.60 8.41
N ILE A 44 6.08 -6.73 7.11
CA ILE A 44 4.77 -7.18 6.58
C ILE A 44 4.89 -8.28 5.52
N HIS A 45 5.73 -9.27 5.79
CA HIS A 45 5.53 -10.61 5.22
C HIS A 45 5.25 -11.56 6.36
N LYS A 46 4.02 -11.53 6.87
CA LYS A 46 3.53 -12.66 7.67
C LYS A 46 3.10 -13.72 6.67
N THR A 47 3.81 -14.84 6.64
CA THR A 47 3.32 -16.02 5.91
C THR A 47 2.02 -16.43 6.58
N GLU A 48 0.92 -16.26 5.84
CA GLU A 48 -0.39 -16.72 6.25
C GLU A 48 -0.74 -17.93 5.40
N GLU A 49 -0.93 -19.07 6.06
CA GLU A 49 -1.39 -20.29 5.40
C GLU A 49 -2.91 -20.27 5.35
N PHE A 50 -3.45 -20.35 4.14
CA PHE A 50 -4.88 -20.52 3.91
C PHE A 50 -5.14 -21.97 3.52
N ASP A 51 -6.01 -22.64 4.25
CA ASP A 51 -6.52 -23.96 3.86
C ASP A 51 -7.52 -23.79 2.70
N PHE A 52 -7.00 -23.76 1.47
CA PHE A 52 -7.80 -23.62 0.26
C PHE A 52 -8.17 -25.00 -0.31
N ASP A 53 -9.40 -25.42 -0.04
CA ASP A 53 -10.03 -26.56 -0.70
C ASP A 53 -10.90 -26.08 -1.90
N PRO A 54 -10.53 -26.42 -3.16
CA PRO A 54 -11.28 -26.06 -4.35
C PRO A 54 -12.71 -26.62 -4.37
N GLU A 55 -12.93 -27.82 -3.83
CA GLU A 55 -14.24 -28.48 -3.84
C GLU A 55 -15.18 -27.84 -2.83
N VAL A 56 -14.67 -27.43 -1.68
CA VAL A 56 -15.42 -26.62 -0.71
C VAL A 56 -15.81 -25.28 -1.33
N SER A 57 -14.89 -24.63 -2.07
CA SER A 57 -15.17 -23.35 -2.73
C SER A 57 -16.26 -23.45 -3.79
N LYS A 58 -16.28 -24.54 -4.58
CA LYS A 58 -17.35 -24.81 -5.56
C LYS A 58 -18.72 -24.96 -4.89
N LYS A 59 -18.79 -25.66 -3.75
CA LYS A 59 -20.03 -25.87 -2.98
C LYS A 59 -20.50 -24.58 -2.32
N ARG A 60 -19.58 -23.80 -1.73
CA ARG A 60 -19.89 -22.52 -1.07
C ARG A 60 -20.25 -21.39 -2.04
N ARG A 61 -20.01 -21.56 -3.34
CA ARG A 61 -20.37 -20.56 -4.35
C ARG A 61 -21.84 -20.18 -4.33
N GLU A 62 -22.73 -21.15 -4.11
CA GLU A 62 -24.17 -20.89 -4.01
C GLU A 62 -24.48 -19.97 -2.83
N MET A 63 -23.97 -20.30 -1.65
CA MET A 63 -24.08 -19.47 -0.43
C MET A 63 -23.48 -18.07 -0.65
N TYR A 64 -22.36 -18.00 -1.36
CA TYR A 64 -21.72 -16.72 -1.70
C TYR A 64 -22.62 -15.86 -2.60
N TYR A 65 -23.22 -16.43 -3.64
CA TYR A 65 -24.13 -15.69 -4.52
C TYR A 65 -25.40 -15.24 -3.81
N GLU A 66 -25.94 -16.07 -2.92
CA GLU A 66 -27.09 -15.69 -2.10
C GLU A 66 -26.76 -14.47 -1.20
N GLN A 67 -25.61 -14.54 -0.51
CA GLN A 67 -25.22 -13.52 0.47
C GLN A 67 -24.64 -12.24 -0.17
N HIS A 68 -23.92 -12.36 -1.28
CA HIS A 68 -23.12 -11.28 -1.87
C HIS A 68 -23.54 -10.90 -3.30
N GLY A 69 -24.49 -11.63 -3.89
CA GLY A 69 -24.93 -11.42 -5.27
C GLY A 69 -23.96 -12.00 -6.30
N TYR A 70 -24.33 -11.90 -7.58
CA TYR A 70 -23.49 -12.44 -8.65
C TYR A 70 -22.17 -11.66 -8.70
N ARG A 71 -21.04 -12.37 -8.66
CA ARG A 71 -19.69 -11.77 -8.59
C ARG A 71 -19.47 -10.78 -7.43
N GLY A 72 -20.31 -10.82 -6.39
CA GLY A 72 -20.14 -9.96 -5.22
C GLY A 72 -20.73 -8.55 -5.35
N GLU A 73 -21.62 -8.29 -6.32
CA GLU A 73 -22.25 -6.97 -6.53
C GLU A 73 -22.82 -6.34 -5.23
N LYS A 74 -23.53 -7.12 -4.40
CA LYS A 74 -24.10 -6.63 -3.13
C LYS A 74 -23.04 -6.44 -2.06
N ALA A 75 -21.92 -7.15 -2.15
CA ALA A 75 -20.79 -6.92 -1.24
C ALA A 75 -20.11 -5.59 -1.56
N ILE A 76 -19.87 -5.33 -2.85
CA ILE A 76 -19.27 -4.08 -3.33
C ILE A 76 -20.18 -2.88 -2.98
N GLU A 77 -21.49 -3.00 -3.21
CA GLU A 77 -22.45 -1.97 -2.81
C GLU A 77 -22.34 -1.67 -1.31
N ARG A 78 -22.38 -2.71 -0.45
CA ARG A 78 -22.26 -2.54 1.01
C ARG A 78 -20.97 -1.86 1.44
N LEU A 79 -19.84 -2.16 0.80
CA LEU A 79 -18.57 -1.48 1.08
C LEU A 79 -18.68 0.04 0.84
N GLY A 80 -19.40 0.45 -0.21
CA GLY A 80 -19.65 1.86 -0.53
C GLY A 80 -20.65 2.55 0.40
N LEU A 81 -21.41 1.81 1.21
CA LEU A 81 -22.43 2.36 2.10
C LEU A 81 -21.92 2.68 3.51
N GLY A 82 -20.65 2.36 3.85
CA GLY A 82 -20.06 2.62 5.17
C GLY A 82 -20.42 1.56 6.24
N ILE A 83 -20.05 1.78 7.51
CA ILE A 83 -20.34 0.87 8.65
C ILE A 83 -21.08 1.54 9.82
N ASP A 84 -21.42 2.82 9.69
CA ASP A 84 -22.01 3.66 10.74
C ASP A 84 -23.54 3.56 10.86
N GLY A 85 -24.16 2.55 10.23
CA GLY A 85 -25.60 2.33 10.24
C GLY A 85 -26.42 3.22 9.30
N LYS A 86 -25.82 4.23 8.64
CA LYS A 86 -26.51 5.16 7.72
C LYS A 86 -26.63 4.63 6.28
N HIS A 87 -26.59 3.32 6.10
CA HIS A 87 -26.52 2.68 4.78
C HIS A 87 -27.75 2.98 3.92
N ARG A 88 -28.93 3.09 4.53
CA ARG A 88 -30.18 3.37 3.80
C ARG A 88 -30.19 4.76 3.17
N GLU A 89 -29.86 5.78 3.96
CA GLU A 89 -29.76 7.17 3.48
C GLU A 89 -28.74 7.28 2.34
N ARG A 90 -27.58 6.65 2.49
CA ARG A 90 -26.56 6.64 1.42
C ARG A 90 -27.04 5.90 0.17
N ALA A 91 -27.71 4.77 0.32
CA ALA A 91 -28.25 4.02 -0.81
C ALA A 91 -29.31 4.84 -1.58
N GLU A 92 -30.16 5.58 -0.86
CA GLU A 92 -31.13 6.49 -1.47
C GLU A 92 -30.45 7.63 -2.23
N HIS A 93 -29.43 8.26 -1.64
CA HIS A 93 -28.63 9.28 -2.33
C HIS A 93 -27.91 8.72 -3.57
N GLN A 94 -27.39 7.50 -3.50
CA GLN A 94 -26.78 6.83 -4.65
C GLN A 94 -27.80 6.60 -5.76
N ARG A 95 -29.00 6.12 -5.42
CA ARG A 95 -30.09 5.92 -6.39
C ARG A 95 -30.53 7.23 -7.06
N GLN A 96 -30.69 8.30 -6.29
CA GLN A 96 -31.05 9.62 -6.83
C GLN A 96 -29.96 10.16 -7.77
N ARG A 97 -28.69 9.98 -7.43
CA ARG A 97 -27.56 10.35 -8.30
C ARG A 97 -27.58 9.52 -9.59
N ASP A 98 -27.82 8.22 -9.46
CA ASP A 98 -27.74 7.29 -10.58
C ASP A 98 -29.03 7.30 -11.43
N GLU A 99 -30.10 7.95 -10.97
CA GLU A 99 -31.34 8.16 -11.73
C GLU A 99 -31.03 8.89 -13.05
N GLY A 100 -31.42 8.29 -14.18
CA GLY A 100 -31.13 8.81 -15.52
C GLY A 100 -29.69 8.60 -16.01
N HIS A 101 -28.77 8.13 -15.16
CA HIS A 101 -27.41 7.77 -15.56
C HIS A 101 -27.37 6.26 -15.81
N LEU A 102 -27.01 5.85 -17.03
CA LEU A 102 -27.04 4.44 -17.48
C LEU A 102 -26.00 3.54 -16.77
N ASN A 103 -26.08 3.35 -15.45
CA ASN A 103 -25.14 2.56 -14.64
C ASN A 103 -23.66 2.86 -14.95
N GLY A 104 -23.33 4.13 -15.22
CA GLY A 104 -21.97 4.53 -15.58
C GLY A 104 -21.60 4.34 -17.06
N LEU A 105 -22.54 4.19 -18.00
CA LEU A 105 -22.24 4.23 -19.44
C LEU A 105 -22.17 5.66 -20.02
N ASN A 106 -22.55 6.68 -19.24
CA ASN A 106 -22.53 8.10 -19.65
C ASN A 106 -21.26 8.85 -19.22
N ILE A 107 -20.18 8.17 -18.80
CA ILE A 107 -18.93 8.83 -18.35
C ILE A 107 -18.26 9.68 -19.44
N LEU A 108 -18.69 9.54 -20.70
CA LEU A 108 -18.15 10.24 -21.87
C LEU A 108 -19.18 11.13 -22.58
N GLN A 109 -20.39 11.27 -22.06
CA GLN A 109 -21.36 12.23 -22.60
C GLN A 109 -21.19 13.56 -21.84
N PRO A 110 -20.96 14.69 -22.56
CA PRO A 110 -20.67 15.99 -21.96
C PRO A 110 -21.84 16.57 -21.16
#